data_AF-A0A6V8IK60-F1
#
_entry.id   AF-A0A6V8IK60-F1
#
_cell.length_a   1.000
_cell.length_b   1.000
_cell.length_c   1.000
_cell.angle_alpha   90.00
_cell.angle_beta   90.00
_cell.angle_gamma   90.00
#
_symmetry.space_group_name_H-M   'P 1'
#
loop_
_entity.id
_entity.type
_entity.pdbx_description
1 polymer ?
#
loop_
_entity_poly.entity_id
_entity_poly.type
_entity_poly.pdbx_seq_one_letter_code
_entity_poly.pdbx_strand_id
1 'polypeptide(L)'
;MRRIHELKTAPIYYESVVLRQKTAEVRLDDRGYQVGDLVELYPWTEALGRIGTNSIVREITFILHADEGPWLSPGHVMLCFGDPA
;
A
#
# COMPACT_ATOMS: atom_id res chain seq x y z
N MET A 1 7.92 16.09 -5.38
CA MET A 1 9.01 15.28 -4.78
C MET A 1 8.42 13.94 -4.40
N ARG A 2 9.11 12.86 -4.74
CA ARG A 2 8.75 11.48 -4.38
C ARG A 2 8.69 11.35 -2.86
N ARG A 3 7.57 10.89 -2.29
CA ARG A 3 7.42 10.64 -0.85
C ARG A 3 7.55 9.15 -0.55
N ILE A 4 7.93 8.84 0.68
CA ILE A 4 7.92 7.47 1.21
C ILE A 4 6.85 7.40 2.29
N HIS A 5 5.90 6.49 2.12
CA HIS A 5 4.78 6.27 3.03
C HIS A 5 5.00 4.97 3.80
N GLU A 6 5.22 5.06 5.11
CA GLU A 6 5.25 3.87 5.97
C GLU A 6 3.83 3.36 6.21
N LEU A 7 3.56 2.12 5.81
CA LEU A 7 2.23 1.53 5.81
C LEU A 7 2.23 0.14 6.45
N LYS A 8 1.21 -0.09 7.28
CA LYS A 8 0.91 -1.39 7.87
C LYS A 8 0.27 -2.30 6.82
N THR A 9 0.67 -3.55 6.72
CA THR A 9 -0.09 -4.60 6.01
C THR A 9 -0.36 -5.77 6.94
N ALA A 10 -1.48 -6.47 6.75
CA ALA A 10 -1.81 -7.61 7.60
C ALA A 10 -0.78 -8.74 7.35
N PRO A 11 -0.32 -9.47 8.39
CA PRO A 11 0.74 -10.47 8.23
C PRO A 11 0.41 -11.55 7.20
N ILE A 12 -0.86 -11.93 7.08
CA ILE A 12 -1.35 -12.89 6.09
C ILE A 12 -1.14 -12.46 4.64
N TYR A 13 -1.03 -11.15 4.38
CA TYR A 13 -0.81 -10.60 3.03
C TYR A 13 0.65 -10.25 2.76
N TYR A 14 1.49 -10.13 3.80
CA TYR A 14 2.85 -9.63 3.68
C TYR A 14 3.68 -10.46 2.70
N GLU A 15 3.66 -11.79 2.84
CA GLU A 15 4.40 -12.69 1.94
C GLU A 15 3.95 -12.55 0.48
N SER A 16 2.65 -12.41 0.22
CA SER A 16 2.14 -12.21 -1.13
C SER A 16 2.57 -10.87 -1.74
N VAL A 17 2.77 -9.82 -0.93
CA VAL A 17 3.34 -8.54 -1.39
C VAL A 17 4.83 -8.69 -1.70
N VAL A 18 5.58 -9.40 -0.84
CA VAL A 18 7.01 -9.71 -1.03
C VAL A 18 7.21 -10.48 -2.35
N LEU A 19 6.41 -11.52 -2.57
CA LEU A 19 6.45 -12.38 -3.76
C LEU A 19 5.78 -11.77 -5.01
N ARG A 20 5.30 -10.52 -4.95
CA ARG A 20 4.61 -9.81 -6.05
C ARG A 20 3.35 -10.50 -6.57
N GLN A 21 2.71 -11.33 -5.76
CA GLN A 21 1.41 -11.94 -6.06
C GLN A 21 0.26 -10.97 -5.75
N LYS A 22 0.42 -10.19 -4.67
CA LYS A 22 -0.47 -9.09 -4.31
C LYS A 22 0.18 -7.77 -4.70
N THR A 23 -0.29 -7.21 -5.81
CA THR A 23 0.27 -5.99 -6.41
C THR A 23 -0.63 -4.77 -6.22
N ALA A 24 -1.64 -4.82 -5.34
CA ALA A 24 -2.45 -3.66 -5.03
C ALA A 24 -3.05 -3.71 -3.62
N GLU A 25 -3.35 -2.55 -3.02
CA GLU A 25 -4.05 -2.40 -1.74
C GLU A 25 -5.05 -1.24 -1.75
N VAL A 26 -6.24 -1.48 -1.19
CA VAL A 26 -7.21 -0.40 -0.92
C VAL A 26 -6.83 0.33 0.35
N ARG A 27 -6.83 1.66 0.31
CA ARG A 27 -6.45 2.57 1.40
C ARG A 27 -7.38 3.77 1.46
N LEU A 28 -7.54 4.34 2.65
CA LEU A 28 -8.06 5.70 2.78
C LEU A 28 -7.00 6.66 2.20
N ASP A 29 -7.42 7.61 1.37
CA ASP A 29 -6.51 8.63 0.82
C ASP A 29 -6.36 9.83 1.77
N ASP A 30 -5.78 9.56 2.94
CA ASP A 30 -5.51 10.54 3.99
C ASP A 30 -4.09 11.14 3.92
N ARG A 31 -3.30 10.72 2.93
CA ARG A 31 -1.89 11.15 2.74
C ARG A 31 -1.64 11.87 1.43
N GLY A 32 -2.64 11.93 0.54
CA GLY A 32 -2.51 12.49 -0.81
C GLY A 32 -1.52 11.70 -1.64
N TYR A 33 -1.70 10.38 -1.73
CA TYR A 33 -0.79 9.49 -2.46
C TYR A 33 -0.65 9.93 -3.92
N GLN A 34 0.55 9.81 -4.49
CA GLN A 34 0.81 10.12 -5.89
C GLN A 34 1.48 8.94 -6.61
N VAL A 35 1.24 8.83 -7.91
CA VAL A 35 2.02 7.91 -8.76
C VAL A 35 3.51 8.30 -8.67
N GLY A 36 4.37 7.30 -8.52
CA GLY A 36 5.81 7.45 -8.29
C GLY A 36 6.21 7.47 -6.81
N ASP A 37 5.29 7.72 -5.88
CA ASP A 37 5.58 7.59 -4.45
C ASP A 37 5.97 6.15 -4.07
N LEU A 38 6.70 6.02 -2.97
CA LEU A 38 7.08 4.74 -2.39
C LEU A 38 6.18 4.40 -1.20
N VAL A 39 5.85 3.12 -1.06
CA VAL A 39 5.26 2.56 0.15
C VAL A 39 6.25 1.60 0.78
N GLU A 40 6.56 1.81 2.05
CA GLU A 40 7.27 0.83 2.87
C GLU A 40 6.24 0.03 3.67
N LEU A 41 5.99 -1.20 3.24
CA LEU A 41 4.98 -2.08 3.83
C LEU A 41 5.64 -2.99 4.87
N TYR A 42 5.06 -3.07 6.06
CA TYR A 42 5.51 -3.97 7.13
C TYR A 42 4.33 -4.72 7.76
N PRO A 43 4.55 -5.98 8.23
CA PRO A 43 3.50 -6.76 8.86
C PRO A 43 3.12 -6.15 10.21
N TRP A 44 1.82 -5.97 10.46
CA TRP A 44 1.31 -5.35 11.68
C TRP A 44 -0.02 -5.94 12.12
N THR A 45 -0.24 -6.04 13.44
CA THR A 45 -1.53 -6.43 14.04
C THR A 45 -1.87 -5.52 15.21
N GLU A 46 -3.16 -5.41 15.57
CA GLU A 46 -3.57 -4.65 16.75
C GLU A 46 -2.99 -5.22 18.05
N ALA A 47 -2.89 -6.55 18.14
CA ALA A 47 -2.43 -7.24 19.35
C ALA A 47 -0.92 -7.08 19.61
N LEU A 48 -0.09 -7.10 18.55
CA LEU A 48 1.37 -7.14 18.69
C LEU A 48 2.07 -5.88 18.17
N GLY A 49 1.36 -5.00 17.48
CA GLY A 49 1.98 -3.91 16.75
C GLY A 49 2.75 -4.43 15.52
N ARG A 50 3.90 -3.81 15.23
CA ARG A 50 4.77 -4.21 14.11
C ARG A 50 5.43 -5.55 14.43
N ILE A 51 5.34 -6.50 13.50
CA ILE A 51 5.89 -7.84 13.67
C ILE A 51 7.29 -7.89 13.07
N GLY A 52 8.32 -7.96 13.93
CA GLY A 52 9.71 -8.00 13.51
C GLY A 52 10.19 -6.70 12.85
N THR A 53 11.33 -6.76 12.18
CA THR A 53 11.97 -5.60 11.55
C THR A 53 11.74 -5.53 10.03
N ASN A 54 11.24 -6.60 9.43
CA ASN A 54 11.10 -6.72 7.98
C ASN A 54 10.12 -5.67 7.42
N SER A 55 10.48 -5.14 6.27
CA SER A 55 9.62 -4.32 5.43
C SER A 55 9.96 -4.56 3.96
N ILE A 56 9.04 -4.18 3.08
CA ILE A 56 9.23 -4.23 1.64
C ILE A 56 8.82 -2.90 1.03
N VAL A 57 9.67 -2.38 0.15
CA VAL A 57 9.40 -1.15 -0.58
C VAL A 57 8.77 -1.47 -1.92
N ARG A 58 7.69 -0.75 -2.26
CA ARG A 58 7.03 -0.78 -3.57
C ARG A 58 6.79 0.63 -4.06
N GLU A 59 6.75 0.79 -5.37
CA GLU A 59 6.37 2.05 -6.01
C GLU A 59 4.89 2.05 -6.34
N ILE A 60 4.20 3.15 -6.10
CA ILE A 60 2.83 3.35 -6.56
C ILE A 60 2.88 3.62 -8.06
N THR A 61 2.44 2.66 -8.88
CA THR A 61 2.47 2.75 -10.34
C THR A 61 1.14 3.20 -10.93
N PHE A 62 0.04 3.01 -10.18
CA PHE A 62 -1.29 3.46 -10.56
C PHE A 62 -2.15 3.67 -9.32
N ILE A 63 -3.09 4.61 -9.40
CA ILE A 63 -4.08 4.88 -8.35
C ILE A 63 -5.46 4.87 -9.01
N LEU A 64 -6.36 4.03 -8.49
CA LEU A 64 -7.78 4.09 -8.84
C LEU A 64 -8.51 4.88 -7.76
N HIS A 65 -9.16 5.98 -8.13
CA HIS A 65 -9.93 6.80 -7.20
C HIS A 65 -11.40 6.36 -7.10
N ALA A 66 -11.99 6.53 -5.91
CA ALA A 66 -13.38 6.16 -5.68
C ALA A 66 -14.40 7.00 -6.48
N ASP A 67 -14.03 8.18 -6.96
CA ASP A 67 -14.89 9.02 -7.81
C ASP A 67 -14.91 8.55 -9.27
N GLU A 68 -14.02 7.65 -9.67
CA GLU A 68 -14.00 7.03 -11.00
C GLU A 68 -15.03 5.89 -11.16
N GLY A 69 -15.59 5.35 -10.06
CA GLY A 69 -16.57 4.26 -10.14
C GLY A 69 -17.12 3.75 -8.81
N PRO A 70 -18.16 2.90 -8.84
CA PRO A 70 -18.91 2.48 -7.65
C PRO A 70 -18.23 1.37 -6.82
N TRP A 71 -16.97 1.04 -7.12
CA TRP A 71 -16.29 -0.14 -6.58
C TRP A 71 -15.53 0.14 -5.28
N LEU A 72 -15.28 1.40 -4.97
CA LEU A 72 -14.59 1.84 -3.77
C LEU A 72 -15.50 2.73 -2.93
N SER A 73 -15.36 2.65 -1.61
CA SER A 73 -16.04 3.57 -0.70
C SER A 73 -15.48 4.99 -0.87
N PRO A 74 -16.29 6.05 -0.70
CA PRO A 74 -15.81 7.42 -0.77
C PRO A 74 -14.57 7.67 0.13
N GLY A 75 -13.62 8.44 -0.39
CA GLY A 75 -12.35 8.72 0.28
C GLY A 75 -11.32 7.60 0.24
N HIS A 76 -11.64 6.43 -0.34
CA HIS A 76 -10.67 5.36 -0.55
C HIS A 76 -10.08 5.40 -1.96
N VAL A 77 -8.89 4.85 -2.09
CA VAL A 77 -8.17 4.61 -3.33
C VAL A 77 -7.67 3.17 -3.36
N MET A 78 -7.47 2.62 -4.54
CA MET A 78 -6.66 1.41 -4.71
C MET A 78 -5.28 1.81 -5.24
N LEU A 79 -4.26 1.56 -4.44
CA LEU A 79 -2.86 1.76 -4.81
C LEU A 79 -2.35 0.49 -5.49
N CYS A 80 -1.94 0.59 -6.75
CA CYS A 80 -1.25 -0.46 -7.46
C CYS A 80 0.26 -0.31 -7.30
N PHE A 81 0.95 -1.43 -7.19
CA PHE A 81 2.35 -1.52 -6.84
C PHE A 81 3.18 -2.09 -7.99
N GLY A 82 4.34 -1.48 -8.20
CA GLY A 82 5.43 -2.02 -9.01
C GLY A 82 6.73 -2.08 -8.23
N ASP A 83 7.80 -2.40 -8.96
CA ASP A 83 9.15 -2.28 -8.44
C ASP A 83 9.62 -0.82 -8.53
N PRO A 84 10.35 -0.33 -7.52
CA PRO A 84 10.98 0.97 -7.61
C PRO A 84 11.92 1.05 -8.81
N ALA A 85 11.75 2.08 -9.65
CA ALA A 85 12.73 2.46 -10.67
C ALA A 85 14.02 3.02 -10.04
#